data_AF-A0A6I0E4T3-F1
#
_entry.id   AF-A0A6I0E4T3-F1
#
_cell.length_a   1.000
_cell.length_b   1.000
_cell.length_c   1.000
_cell.angle_alpha   90.00
_cell.angle_beta   90.00
_cell.angle_gamma   90.00
#
_symmetry.space_group_name_H-M   'P 1'
#
loop_
_entity.id
_entity.type
_entity.pdbx_description
1 polymer ?
#
loop_
_entity_poly.entity_id
_entity_poly.type
_entity_poly.pdbx_seq_one_letter_code
_entity_poly.pdbx_strand_id
1 'polypeptide(L)'
;MTTPAEIAAEAVDASYAVWGVAATYTPPGGGSAVSCLVIKDARDRHASAPRGQPVMKGTTLAVRRSEIALPRKGGTFDLTATAESLTVQGDPVTREADPERLEWVCTVT
;
A
#
# COMPACT_ATOMS: atom_id res chain seq x y z
N MET A 1 12.84 27.64 -1.57
CA MET A 1 11.86 27.30 -2.61
C MET A 1 11.57 25.82 -2.43
N THR A 2 10.32 25.45 -2.14
CA THR A 2 9.92 24.05 -1.98
C THR A 2 9.90 23.37 -3.34
N THR A 3 10.55 22.23 -3.46
CA THR A 3 10.62 21.43 -4.68
C THR A 3 9.32 20.67 -4.93
N PRO A 4 9.02 20.27 -6.17
CA PRO A 4 7.85 19.44 -6.47
C PRO A 4 7.81 18.12 -5.69
N ALA A 5 8.99 17.54 -5.42
CA ALA A 5 9.14 16.32 -4.64
C ALA A 5 8.71 16.50 -3.18
N GLU A 6 9.11 17.62 -2.56
CA GLU A 6 8.71 17.96 -1.20
C GLU A 6 7.20 18.18 -1.09
N ILE A 7 6.59 18.85 -2.08
CA ILE A 7 5.14 19.03 -2.13
C ILE A 7 4.41 17.68 -2.28
N ALA A 8 4.94 16.76 -3.11
CA ALA A 8 4.38 15.42 -3.27
C ALA A 8 4.46 14.61 -1.98
N ALA A 9 5.59 14.66 -1.28
CA ALA A 9 5.76 14.02 0.02
C ALA A 9 4.77 14.57 1.07
N GLU A 10 4.60 15.90 1.14
CA GLU A 10 3.65 16.52 2.07
C GLU A 10 2.20 16.14 1.77
N ALA A 11 1.84 16.01 0.49
CA ALA A 11 0.50 15.56 0.08
C ALA A 11 0.23 14.09 0.44
N VAL A 12 1.23 13.22 0.28
CA VAL A 12 1.16 11.83 0.77
C VAL A 12 1.08 11.82 2.29
N ASP A 13 1.81 12.70 2.96
CA ASP A 13 1.78 12.86 4.41
C ASP A 13 0.39 13.20 4.94
N ALA A 14 -0.23 14.22 4.36
CA ALA A 14 -1.61 14.62 4.65
C ALA A 14 -2.60 13.48 4.37
N SER A 15 -2.39 12.70 3.31
CA SER A 15 -3.31 11.61 2.94
C SER A 15 -3.37 10.53 4.02
N TYR A 16 -2.25 10.07 4.57
CA TYR A 16 -2.32 9.04 5.62
C TYR A 16 -2.69 9.63 6.98
N ALA A 17 -2.49 10.94 7.21
CA ALA A 17 -3.01 11.57 8.42
C ALA A 17 -4.55 11.51 8.46
N VAL A 18 -5.21 11.54 7.29
CA VAL A 18 -6.68 11.50 7.19
C VAL A 18 -7.23 10.07 7.05
N TRP A 19 -6.60 9.24 6.21
CA TRP A 19 -7.14 7.92 5.83
C TRP A 19 -6.26 6.74 6.25
N GLY A 20 -5.11 6.99 6.86
CA GLY A 20 -4.17 5.97 7.27
C GLY A 20 -4.73 5.11 8.41
N VAL A 21 -4.54 3.81 8.28
CA VAL A 21 -4.85 2.81 9.30
C VAL A 21 -3.53 2.31 9.87
N ALA A 22 -3.41 2.34 11.21
CA ALA A 22 -2.27 1.75 11.88
C ALA A 22 -2.19 0.25 11.59
N ALA A 23 -1.01 -0.20 11.18
CA ALA A 23 -0.73 -1.57 10.85
C ALA A 23 0.66 -1.98 11.34
N THR A 24 0.85 -3.29 11.47
CA THR A 24 2.16 -3.89 11.67
C THR A 24 2.48 -4.77 10.47
N TYR A 25 3.58 -4.47 9.78
CA TYR A 25 4.07 -5.31 8.69
C TYR A 25 5.05 -6.34 9.21
N THR A 26 4.80 -7.61 8.92
CA THR A 26 5.75 -8.70 9.17
C THR A 26 6.29 -9.23 7.84
N PRO A 27 7.61 -9.16 7.59
CA PRO A 27 8.18 -9.67 6.36
C PRO A 27 8.07 -11.21 6.28
N PRO A 28 8.03 -11.78 5.05
CA PRO A 28 7.95 -13.22 4.88
C PRO A 28 9.14 -13.91 5.57
N GLY A 29 8.87 -15.01 6.27
CA GLY A 29 9.90 -15.75 7.01
C GLY A 29 10.15 -15.28 8.45
N GLY A 30 9.35 -14.34 8.98
CA GLY A 30 9.34 -14.01 10.41
C GLY A 30 10.43 -13.04 10.87
N GLY A 31 10.78 -12.06 10.04
CA GLY A 31 11.71 -10.98 10.42
C GLY A 31 11.10 -9.96 11.39
N SER A 32 11.85 -8.89 11.68
CA SER A 32 11.38 -7.82 12.57
C SER A 32 10.13 -7.14 12.02
N ALA A 33 9.10 -7.10 12.86
CA ALA A 33 7.86 -6.42 12.54
C ALA A 33 8.06 -4.90 12.51
N VAL A 34 7.43 -4.22 11.54
CA VAL A 34 7.54 -2.78 11.29
C VAL A 34 6.18 -2.13 11.49
N SER A 35 6.08 -1.20 12.44
CA SER A 35 4.89 -0.36 12.57
C SER A 35 4.81 0.62 11.40
N CYS A 36 3.64 0.72 10.79
CA CYS A 36 3.40 1.56 9.62
C CYS A 36 1.95 2.05 9.57
N LEU A 37 1.69 3.03 8.71
CA LEU A 37 0.35 3.39 8.29
C LEU A 37 0.08 2.82 6.90
N VAL A 38 -1.14 2.31 6.70
CA VAL A 38 -1.58 1.84 5.38
C VAL A 38 -2.91 2.47 5.00
N ILE A 39 -3.11 2.74 3.71
CA ILE A 39 -4.42 3.10 3.18
C ILE A 39 -4.99 1.87 2.49
N LYS A 40 -6.07 1.31 3.05
CA LYS A 40 -6.79 0.17 2.49
C LYS A 40 -7.77 0.65 1.43
N ASP A 41 -7.56 0.25 0.18
CA ASP A 41 -8.53 0.41 -0.90
C ASP A 41 -9.20 -0.94 -1.17
N ALA A 42 -10.42 -1.08 -0.65
CA ALA A 42 -11.28 -2.25 -0.86
C ALA A 42 -12.27 -2.07 -2.01
N ARG A 43 -12.14 -0.99 -2.81
CA ARG A 43 -13.02 -0.77 -3.97
C ARG A 43 -12.62 -1.73 -5.09
N ASP A 44 -13.63 -2.35 -5.70
CA ASP A 44 -13.45 -3.11 -6.93
C ASP A 44 -12.85 -2.18 -8.00
N ARG A 45 -11.62 -2.45 -8.44
CA ARG A 45 -11.05 -1.78 -9.63
C ARG A 45 -11.79 -2.29 -10.86
N HIS A 46 -12.79 -1.55 -11.32
CA HIS A 46 -13.27 -1.66 -12.70
C HIS A 46 -12.20 -1.07 -13.64
N ALA A 47 -11.34 -1.92 -14.19
CA ALA A 47 -10.56 -1.55 -15.36
C ALA A 47 -11.49 -1.57 -16.59
N SER A 48 -12.05 -0.41 -16.96
CA SER A 48 -12.78 -0.28 -18.23
C SER A 48 -11.78 -0.35 -19.39
N ALA A 49 -11.71 -1.51 -20.04
CA ALA A 49 -11.09 -1.68 -21.36
C ALA A 49 -11.97 -2.62 -22.23
N PRO A 50 -12.09 -2.39 -23.54
CA PRO A 50 -13.11 -2.99 -24.42
C PRO A 50 -12.91 -4.49 -24.76
N ARG A 51 -11.99 -5.20 -24.09
CA ARG A 51 -11.71 -6.62 -24.33
C ARG A 51 -11.48 -7.30 -22.99
N GLY A 52 -12.51 -8.03 -22.53
CA GLY A 52 -12.62 -8.59 -21.19
C GLY A 52 -11.33 -9.20 -20.64
N GLN A 53 -10.87 -8.66 -19.52
CA GLN A 53 -9.96 -9.31 -18.59
C GLN A 53 -10.73 -9.72 -17.33
N PRO A 54 -10.31 -10.80 -16.64
CA PRO A 54 -10.96 -11.24 -15.42
C PRO A 54 -10.90 -10.15 -14.36
N VAL A 55 -12.05 -9.82 -13.77
CA VAL A 55 -12.15 -8.95 -12.60
C VAL A 55 -11.51 -9.70 -11.43
N MET A 56 -10.26 -9.36 -11.08
CA MET A 56 -9.71 -9.76 -9.79
C MET A 56 -10.25 -8.80 -8.73
N LYS A 57 -11.18 -9.28 -7.91
CA LYS A 57 -11.47 -8.65 -6.61
C LYS A 57 -10.22 -8.74 -5.76
N GLY A 58 -9.38 -7.70 -5.79
CA GLY A 58 -8.17 -7.61 -4.98
C GLY A 58 -8.27 -6.39 -4.08
N THR A 59 -8.26 -6.62 -2.77
CA THR A 59 -8.00 -5.54 -1.81
C THR A 59 -6.57 -5.07 -2.04
N THR A 60 -6.36 -3.75 -2.08
CA THR A 60 -5.00 -3.19 -2.16
C THR A 60 -4.68 -2.37 -0.92
N LEU A 61 -3.42 -2.43 -0.50
CA LEU A 61 -2.87 -1.55 0.52
C LEU A 61 -1.85 -0.63 -0.13
N ALA A 62 -2.02 0.68 0.07
CA ALA A 62 -0.94 1.63 -0.15
C ALA A 62 -0.13 1.76 1.14
N VAL A 63 1.20 1.68 1.03
CA VAL A 63 2.14 1.86 2.14
C VAL A 63 3.29 2.75 1.71
N ARG A 64 3.80 3.57 2.63
CA ARG A 64 4.88 4.50 2.34
C ARG A 64 6.22 3.79 2.24
N ARG A 65 7.04 4.24 1.30
CA ARG A 65 8.43 3.76 1.17
C ARG A 65 9.32 4.22 2.30
N SER A 66 9.00 5.36 2.92
CA SER A 66 9.70 5.88 4.10
C SER A 66 9.51 4.96 5.32
N GLU A 67 8.39 4.24 5.40
CA GLU A 67 8.10 3.28 6.47
C GLU A 67 8.59 1.87 6.11
N ILE A 68 8.32 1.43 4.87
CA ILE A 68 8.70 0.10 4.38
C ILE A 68 9.48 0.25 3.08
N ALA A 69 10.80 0.06 3.15
CA ALA A 69 11.67 0.20 1.99
C ALA A 69 11.27 -0.73 0.83
N LEU A 70 10.90 -1.98 1.14
CA LEU A 70 10.46 -2.96 0.15
C LEU A 70 9.57 -4.04 0.79
N PRO A 71 8.23 -3.93 0.69
CA PRO A 71 7.34 -5.02 1.02
C PRO A 71 7.56 -6.19 0.05
N ARG A 72 7.27 -7.40 0.50
CA ARG A 72 7.46 -8.62 -0.27
C ARG A 72 6.23 -9.52 -0.22
N LYS A 73 6.03 -10.27 -1.29
CA LYS A 73 5.05 -11.36 -1.35
C LYS A 73 5.22 -12.31 -0.16
N GLY A 74 4.09 -12.70 0.44
CA GLY A 74 4.03 -13.55 1.62
C GLY A 74 4.26 -12.81 2.94
N GLY A 75 4.56 -11.51 2.92
CA GLY A 75 4.51 -10.69 4.13
C GLY A 75 3.07 -10.40 4.54
N THR A 76 2.85 -10.10 5.82
CA THR A 76 1.52 -9.83 6.38
C THR A 76 1.42 -8.41 6.91
N PHE A 77 0.26 -7.80 6.76
CA PHE A 77 -0.11 -6.54 7.39
C PHE A 77 -1.22 -6.80 8.39
N ASP A 78 -0.92 -6.60 9.66
CA ASP A 78 -1.86 -6.74 10.76
C ASP A 78 -2.46 -5.37 11.08
N LEU A 79 -3.69 -5.14 10.64
CA LEU A 79 -4.42 -3.88 10.83
C LEU A 79 -4.89 -3.75 12.28
N THR A 80 -4.37 -2.77 13.01
CA THR A 80 -4.67 -2.60 14.43
C THR A 80 -6.13 -2.22 14.68
N ALA A 81 -6.74 -1.45 13.77
CA ALA A 81 -8.12 -0.97 13.94
C ALA A 81 -9.17 -2.07 13.74
N THR A 82 -8.92 -3.05 12.87
CA THR A 82 -9.89 -4.09 12.49
C THR A 82 -9.50 -5.49 12.95
N ALA A 83 -8.31 -5.67 13.54
CA ALA A 83 -7.71 -6.97 13.87
C ALA A 83 -7.65 -7.94 12.67
N GLU A 84 -7.58 -7.38 11.45
CA GLU A 84 -7.51 -8.13 10.19
C GLU A 84 -6.05 -8.32 9.80
N SER A 85 -5.68 -9.55 9.43
CA SER A 85 -4.35 -9.87 8.92
C SER A 85 -4.42 -10.08 7.41
N LEU A 86 -3.69 -9.25 6.66
CA LEU A 86 -3.75 -9.20 5.20
C LEU A 86 -2.42 -9.66 4.61
N THR A 87 -2.46 -10.69 3.76
CA THR A 87 -1.25 -11.29 3.19
C THR A 87 -0.96 -10.75 1.79
N VAL A 88 0.26 -10.29 1.55
CA VAL A 88 0.71 -9.80 0.24
C VAL A 88 0.80 -10.95 -0.76
N GLN A 89 0.01 -10.89 -1.84
CA GLN A 89 -0.11 -11.98 -2.83
C GLN A 89 0.89 -11.90 -3.99
N GLY A 90 1.44 -10.73 -4.26
CA GLY A 90 2.33 -10.47 -5.40
C GLY A 90 3.42 -9.45 -5.07
N ASP A 91 4.27 -9.16 -6.04
CA ASP A 91 5.27 -8.10 -5.89
C ASP A 91 4.60 -6.73 -5.83
N PRO A 92 4.92 -5.89 -4.83
CA PRO A 92 4.38 -4.54 -4.75
C PRO A 92 4.77 -3.69 -5.96
N VAL A 93 3.84 -2.86 -6.40
CA VAL A 93 4.05 -1.93 -7.52
C VAL A 93 4.01 -0.49 -7.03
N THR A 94 4.64 0.43 -7.74
CA THR A 94 4.45 1.87 -7.51
C THR A 94 3.26 2.35 -8.34
N ARG A 95 2.53 3.38 -7.91
CA ARG A 95 1.49 3.98 -8.75
C ARG A 95 2.13 4.66 -9.95
N GLU A 96 1.59 4.43 -11.15
CA GLU A 96 2.08 5.12 -12.37
C GLU A 96 1.90 6.64 -12.29
N ALA A 97 0.88 7.10 -11.55
CA ALA A 97 0.62 8.52 -11.31
C ALA A 97 1.54 9.14 -10.23
N ASP A 98 2.42 8.36 -9.60
CA ASP A 98 3.35 8.80 -8.57
C ASP A 98 4.80 8.75 -9.13
N PRO A 99 5.25 9.82 -9.81
CA PRO A 99 6.58 9.84 -10.44
C PRO A 99 7.71 9.75 -9.41
N GLU A 100 7.47 10.25 -8.21
CA GLU A 100 8.41 10.22 -7.09
C GLU A 100 8.46 8.84 -6.41
N ARG A 101 7.53 7.95 -6.76
CA ARG A 101 7.44 6.57 -6.25
C ARG A 101 7.58 6.57 -4.73
N LEU A 102 6.75 7.34 -4.03
CA LEU A 102 6.72 7.49 -2.57
C LEU A 102 5.94 6.37 -1.90
N GLU A 103 5.09 5.66 -2.64
CA GLU A 103 4.24 4.59 -2.13
C GLU A 103 4.42 3.26 -2.86
N TRP A 104 4.33 2.17 -2.11
CA TRP A 104 4.09 0.84 -2.62
C TRP A 104 2.59 0.53 -2.59
N VAL A 105 2.12 -0.17 -3.61
CA VAL A 105 0.78 -0.73 -3.70
C VAL A 105 0.91 -2.25 -3.65
N CYS A 106 0.39 -2.84 -2.59
CA CYS A 106 0.38 -4.27 -2.33
C CYS A 106 -1.01 -4.84 -2.61
N THR A 107 -1.11 -5.86 -3.45
CA THR A 107 -2.34 -6.68 -3.54
C THR A 107 -2.37 -7.67 -2.39
N VAL A 108 -3.46 -7.69 -1.63
CA VAL A 108 -3.60 -8.49 -0.41
C VAL A 108 -4.90 -9.30 -0.36
N THR A 109 -4.90 -10.34 0.47
CA THR A 109 -6.07 -11.17 0.81
C THR A 109 -6.12 -11.46 2.29
#